data_AF-A0A943ULA2-F1
#
_entry.id   AF-A0A943ULA2-F1
#
_cell.length_a   1.000
_cell.length_b   1.000
_cell.length_c   1.000
_cell.angle_alpha   90.00
_cell.angle_beta   90.00
_cell.angle_gamma   90.00
#
_symmetry.space_group_name_H-M   'P 1'
#
loop_
_entity.id
_entity.type
_entity.pdbx_description
1 polymer ?
#
loop_
_entity_poly.entity_id
_entity_poly.type
_entity_poly.pdbx_seq_one_letter_code
_entity_poly.pdbx_strand_id
1 'polypeptide(L)'
;MKRLISLSLFLSSALCSHAQDVNKTLTLDEVTVQAAKVVNKADGLLIYPTNAQKQGSNNGFSILEKLSLANLRIDHVNHAVTAIDNRGEVQLRVNGVVVGKQEMLAL
;
A
#
# COMPACT_ATOMS: atom_id res chain seq x y z
N MET A 1 49.93 73.54 -17.64
CA MET A 1 50.03 72.67 -18.84
C MET A 1 50.33 71.26 -18.36
N LYS A 2 49.63 70.16 -18.63
CA LYS A 2 48.36 69.78 -19.28
C LYS A 2 47.98 68.47 -18.55
N ARG A 3 46.83 68.39 -17.87
CA ARG A 3 46.35 67.12 -17.32
C ARG A 3 45.47 66.46 -18.38
N LEU A 4 46.01 65.43 -19.04
CA LEU A 4 45.27 64.61 -19.99
C LEU A 4 44.55 63.52 -19.20
N ILE A 5 43.26 63.73 -18.95
CA ILE A 5 42.37 62.74 -18.35
C ILE A 5 41.70 62.01 -19.52
N SER A 6 42.11 60.76 -19.74
CA SER A 6 41.54 59.88 -20.75
C SER A 6 40.11 59.50 -20.36
N LEU A 7 39.15 59.83 -21.21
CA LEU A 7 37.74 59.50 -21.06
C LEU A 7 37.49 58.07 -21.58
N SER A 8 37.42 57.07 -20.70
CA SER A 8 37.03 55.70 -21.06
C SER A 8 35.50 55.58 -21.04
N LEU A 9 34.90 55.49 -22.23
CA LEU A 9 33.48 55.29 -22.46
C LEU A 9 33.14 53.80 -22.21
N PHE A 10 32.52 53.52 -21.05
CA PHE A 10 32.02 52.18 -20.73
C PHE A 10 30.82 51.84 -21.61
N LEU A 11 31.02 50.87 -22.50
CA LEU A 11 30.00 50.27 -23.36
C LEU A 11 29.01 49.49 -22.48
N SER A 12 27.83 50.07 -22.20
CA SER A 12 26.77 49.37 -21.47
C SER A 12 26.13 48.31 -22.38
N SER A 13 26.55 47.06 -22.26
CA SER A 13 25.77 45.94 -22.78
C SER A 13 24.56 45.74 -21.88
N ALA A 14 23.37 45.94 -22.45
CA ALA A 14 22.09 45.73 -21.80
C ALA A 14 21.99 44.28 -21.30
N LEU A 15 21.92 44.10 -19.99
CA LEU A 15 21.48 42.85 -19.39
C LEU A 15 19.96 42.76 -19.57
N CYS A 16 19.51 42.15 -20.66
CA CYS A 16 18.13 41.66 -20.74
C CYS A 16 17.99 40.50 -19.75
N SER A 17 17.49 40.79 -18.55
CA SER A 17 17.11 39.76 -17.59
C SER A 17 15.81 39.12 -18.07
N HIS A 18 15.91 37.95 -18.69
CA HIS A 18 14.75 37.12 -19.00
C HIS A 18 14.31 36.39 -17.72
N ALA A 19 13.25 36.87 -17.07
CA ALA A 19 12.55 36.09 -16.06
C ALA A 19 11.69 35.04 -16.76
N GLN A 20 12.21 33.82 -16.91
CA GLN A 20 11.40 32.69 -17.34
C GLN A 20 10.57 32.20 -16.15
N ASP A 21 9.28 32.56 -16.12
CA ASP A 21 8.28 31.94 -15.26
C ASP A 21 8.05 30.50 -15.72
N VAL A 22 8.90 29.60 -15.23
CA VAL A 22 8.70 28.17 -15.40
C VAL A 22 7.66 27.76 -14.37
N ASN A 23 6.41 27.71 -14.81
CA ASN A 23 5.32 27.08 -14.07
C ASN A 23 5.62 25.57 -13.98
N LYS A 24 6.39 25.17 -12.96
CA LYS A 24 6.75 23.78 -12.70
C LYS A 24 5.52 23.09 -12.11
N THR A 25 4.74 22.44 -12.96
CA THR A 25 3.73 21.47 -12.49
C THR A 25 4.48 20.28 -11.91
N LEU A 26 4.62 20.27 -10.58
CA LEU A 26 5.15 19.13 -9.84
C LEU A 26 4.01 18.11 -9.69
N THR A 27 4.04 17.04 -10.48
CA THR A 27 3.28 15.82 -10.16
C THR A 27 3.90 15.22 -8.91
N LEU A 28 3.15 15.25 -7.81
CA LEU A 28 3.54 14.57 -6.58
C LEU A 28 3.53 13.06 -6.84
N ASP A 29 4.63 12.39 -6.55
CA ASP A 29 4.68 10.92 -6.58
C ASP A 29 3.68 10.34 -5.57
N GLU A 30 3.04 9.23 -5.95
CA GLU A 30 2.06 8.54 -5.12
C GLU A 30 2.66 8.18 -3.75
N VAL A 31 1.99 8.61 -2.67
CA VAL A 31 2.37 8.21 -1.31
C VAL A 31 1.92 6.77 -1.10
N THR A 32 2.85 5.82 -1.23
CA THR A 32 2.58 4.43 -0.85
C THR A 32 2.53 4.34 0.67
N VAL A 33 1.33 4.28 1.24
CA VAL A 33 1.14 3.98 2.67
C VAL A 33 1.42 2.49 2.89
N GLN A 34 2.63 2.16 3.33
CA GLN A 34 2.98 0.80 3.72
C GLN A 34 2.40 0.50 5.11
N ALA A 35 1.26 -0.18 5.15
CA ALA A 35 0.71 -0.70 6.39
C ALA A 35 1.43 -1.99 6.80
N ALA A 36 1.52 -2.25 8.12
CA ALA A 36 2.00 -3.52 8.61
C ALA A 36 1.07 -4.65 8.12
N LYS A 37 1.64 -5.70 7.52
CA LYS A 37 0.90 -6.89 7.04
C LYS A 37 0.09 -7.55 8.17
N VAL A 38 0.59 -7.49 9.39
CA VAL A 38 -0.03 -8.04 10.60
C VAL A 38 0.06 -7.03 11.73
N VAL A 39 -1.05 -6.77 12.39
CA VAL A 39 -1.16 -5.91 13.57
C VAL A 39 -1.65 -6.73 14.75
N ASN A 40 -0.87 -6.79 15.82
CA ASN A 40 -1.30 -7.40 17.08
C ASN A 40 -2.25 -6.43 17.81
N LYS A 41 -3.47 -6.87 18.09
CA LYS A 41 -4.46 -6.19 18.93
C LYS A 41 -4.67 -7.00 20.20
N ALA A 42 -5.33 -6.39 21.19
CA ALA A 42 -5.71 -7.08 22.43
C ALA A 42 -6.58 -8.33 22.15
N ASP A 43 -7.45 -8.24 21.13
CA ASP A 43 -8.38 -9.32 20.75
C ASP A 43 -7.82 -10.27 19.69
N GLY A 44 -6.52 -10.18 19.38
CA GLY A 44 -5.83 -11.09 18.45
C GLY A 44 -5.15 -10.38 17.27
N LEU A 45 -5.03 -11.10 16.15
CA LEU A 45 -4.29 -10.64 14.97
C LEU A 45 -5.22 -9.99 13.95
N LEU A 46 -4.90 -8.77 13.54
CA LEU A 46 -5.48 -8.15 12.35
C LEU A 46 -4.51 -8.31 11.18
N ILE A 47 -4.91 -9.06 10.17
CA ILE A 47 -4.06 -9.44 9.04
C ILE A 47 -4.61 -8.80 7.76
N TYR A 48 -3.75 -8.10 7.04
CA TYR A 48 -4.07 -7.49 5.75
C TYR A 48 -3.47 -8.35 4.62
N PRO A 49 -4.29 -8.95 3.74
CA PRO A 49 -3.78 -9.71 2.60
C PRO A 49 -3.05 -8.80 1.61
N THR A 50 -1.98 -9.32 1.00
CA THR A 50 -1.29 -8.63 -0.09
C THR A 50 -2.10 -8.69 -1.38
N ASN A 51 -1.78 -7.83 -2.35
CA ASN A 51 -2.41 -7.87 -3.67
C ASN A 51 -2.22 -9.22 -4.37
N ALA A 52 -1.02 -9.81 -4.27
CA ALA A 52 -0.76 -11.14 -4.82
C ALA A 52 -1.62 -12.24 -4.15
N GLN A 53 -1.81 -12.18 -2.82
CA GLN A 53 -2.68 -13.13 -2.12
C GLN A 53 -4.15 -12.97 -2.55
N LYS A 54 -4.63 -11.74 -2.72
CA LYS A 54 -5.99 -11.47 -3.22
C LYS A 54 -6.18 -11.98 -4.65
N GLN A 55 -5.26 -11.67 -5.56
CA GLN A 55 -5.34 -12.09 -6.97
C GLN A 55 -5.20 -13.60 -7.14
N GLY A 56 -4.44 -14.27 -6.28
CA GLY A 56 -4.28 -15.72 -6.28
C GLY A 56 -5.39 -16.48 -5.54
N SER A 57 -6.46 -15.81 -5.15
CA SER A 57 -7.58 -16.38 -4.40
C SER A 57 -8.88 -16.17 -5.16
N ASN A 58 -9.68 -17.23 -5.30
CA ASN A 58 -10.95 -17.21 -6.03
C ASN A 58 -12.17 -17.33 -5.12
N ASN A 59 -11.94 -17.54 -3.82
CA ASN A 59 -12.97 -17.57 -2.78
C ASN A 59 -12.41 -17.39 -1.37
N GLY A 60 -13.29 -17.32 -0.37
CA GLY A 60 -12.97 -17.19 1.04
C GLY A 60 -12.05 -18.28 1.60
N PHE A 61 -12.14 -19.53 1.13
CA PHE A 61 -11.25 -20.60 1.60
C PHE A 61 -9.85 -20.46 1.01
N SER A 62 -9.74 -20.13 -0.28
CA SER A 62 -8.44 -19.94 -0.94
C SER A 62 -7.67 -18.77 -0.33
N ILE A 63 -8.32 -17.67 0.04
CA ILE A 63 -7.62 -16.54 0.70
C ILE A 63 -7.13 -16.93 2.09
N LEU A 64 -7.92 -17.65 2.88
CA LEU A 64 -7.51 -18.14 4.20
C LEU A 64 -6.30 -19.08 4.10
N GLU A 65 -6.26 -19.93 3.08
CA GLU A 65 -5.11 -20.78 2.78
C GLU A 65 -3.85 -19.93 2.48
N LYS A 66 -3.97 -18.90 1.62
CA LYS A 66 -2.84 -18.01 1.27
C LYS A 66 -2.37 -17.13 2.42
N LEU A 67 -3.21 -16.88 3.42
CA LEU A 67 -2.82 -16.15 4.63
C LEU A 67 -1.98 -17.00 5.58
N SER A 68 -2.00 -18.33 5.45
CA SER A 68 -1.21 -19.28 6.25
C SER A 68 -1.34 -19.02 7.76
N LEU A 69 -2.58 -18.96 8.23
CA LEU A 69 -2.92 -18.66 9.61
C LEU A 69 -2.36 -19.75 10.54
N ALA A 70 -1.63 -19.33 11.58
CA ALA A 70 -1.08 -20.25 12.57
C ALA A 70 -2.20 -21.01 13.32
N ASN A 71 -1.92 -22.28 13.64
CA ASN A 71 -2.83 -23.17 14.38
C ASN A 71 -4.18 -23.47 13.69
N LEU A 72 -4.34 -23.10 12.43
CA LEU A 72 -5.50 -23.45 11.61
C LEU A 72 -5.08 -24.33 10.45
N ARG A 73 -5.90 -25.35 10.17
CA ARG A 73 -5.82 -26.16 8.96
C ARG A 73 -6.99 -25.81 8.06
N ILE A 74 -6.66 -25.31 6.88
CA ILE A 74 -7.60 -25.01 5.81
C ILE A 74 -7.53 -26.17 4.83
N ASP A 75 -8.67 -26.83 4.62
CA ASP A 75 -8.85 -27.83 3.59
C ASP A 75 -9.61 -27.19 2.43
N HIS A 76 -8.87 -26.81 1.39
CA HIS A 76 -9.45 -26.15 0.21
C HIS A 76 -10.37 -27.09 -0.59
N VAL A 77 -10.10 -28.40 -0.58
CA VAL A 77 -10.89 -29.38 -1.34
C VAL A 77 -12.25 -29.61 -0.68
N ASN A 78 -12.22 -29.86 0.63
CA ASN A 78 -13.42 -30.13 1.41
C ASN A 78 -14.14 -28.85 1.86
N HIS A 79 -13.50 -27.68 1.71
CA HIS A 79 -14.00 -26.38 2.15
C HIS A 79 -14.26 -26.36 3.66
N ALA A 80 -13.23 -26.76 4.42
CA ALA A 80 -13.29 -26.83 5.87
C ALA A 80 -12.14 -26.03 6.49
N VAL A 81 -12.41 -25.44 7.64
CA VAL A 81 -11.39 -24.81 8.48
C VAL A 81 -11.48 -25.45 9.86
N THR A 82 -10.35 -25.95 10.34
CA THR A 82 -10.26 -26.68 11.61
C THR A 82 -9.11 -26.13 12.43
N ALA A 83 -9.26 -26.15 13.75
CA ALA A 83 -8.15 -25.87 14.64
C ALA A 83 -7.20 -27.07 14.67
N ILE A 84 -5.91 -26.81 14.74
CA ILE A 84 -4.89 -27.84 14.94
C ILE A 84 -4.90 -28.24 16.43
N ASP A 85 -4.49 -29.47 16.75
CA ASP A 85 -4.36 -30.00 18.11
C ASP A 85 -5.63 -29.98 18.97
N ASN A 86 -6.82 -30.16 18.39
CA ASN A 86 -8.10 -30.18 19.10
C ASN A 86 -8.36 -28.93 19.97
N ARG A 87 -7.86 -27.76 19.56
CA ARG A 87 -8.03 -26.47 20.26
C ARG A 87 -9.45 -25.91 20.26
N GLY A 88 -10.44 -26.74 19.92
CA GLY A 88 -11.85 -26.37 19.81
C GLY A 88 -12.31 -26.14 18.36
N GLU A 89 -13.49 -25.55 18.25
CA GLU A 89 -14.14 -25.29 16.97
C GLU A 89 -13.72 -23.94 16.38
N VAL A 90 -13.79 -23.84 15.06
CA VAL A 90 -13.51 -22.59 14.33
C VAL A 90 -14.83 -22.01 13.85
N GLN A 91 -15.06 -20.73 14.14
CA GLN A 91 -16.19 -19.99 13.63
C GLN A 91 -15.73 -18.93 12.64
N LEU A 92 -16.30 -18.96 11.44
CA LEU A 92 -16.04 -17.96 10.40
C LEU A 92 -17.10 -16.88 10.46
N ARG A 93 -16.68 -15.62 10.28
CA ARG A 93 -17.57 -14.46 10.28
C ARG A 93 -17.21 -13.50 9.15
N VAL A 94 -18.23 -12.96 8.48
CA VAL A 94 -18.10 -11.85 7.53
C VAL A 94 -18.87 -10.68 8.10
N ASN A 95 -18.20 -9.54 8.29
CA ASN A 95 -18.78 -8.34 8.89
C ASN A 95 -19.50 -8.62 10.24
N GLY A 96 -18.95 -9.54 11.04
CA GLY A 96 -19.49 -9.93 12.34
C GLY A 96 -20.59 -11.01 12.29
N VAL A 97 -21.15 -11.33 11.13
CA VAL A 97 -22.18 -12.36 10.96
C VAL A 97 -21.53 -13.72 10.75
N VAL A 98 -22.04 -14.76 11.42
CA VAL A 98 -21.55 -16.14 11.26
C VAL A 98 -21.87 -16.63 9.84
N VAL A 99 -20.87 -17.19 9.16
CA VAL A 99 -21.00 -17.67 7.78
C VAL A 99 -20.64 -19.15 7.67
N GLY A 100 -21.23 -19.81 6.68
CA GLY A 100 -20.95 -21.19 6.34
C GLY A 100 -20.19 -21.32 5.02
N LYS A 101 -20.25 -22.54 4.47
CA LYS A 101 -19.55 -22.91 3.24
C LYS A 101 -20.03 -22.11 2.02
N GLN A 102 -21.34 -21.90 1.87
CA GLN A 102 -21.91 -21.27 0.68
C GLN A 102 -21.49 -19.80 0.59
N GLU A 103 -21.54 -19.07 1.70
CA GLU A 103 -21.14 -17.68 1.76
C GLU A 103 -19.65 -17.53 1.50
N MET A 104 -18.82 -18.41 2.10
CA MET A 104 -17.37 -18.40 1.88
C MET A 104 -16.97 -18.74 0.44
N LEU A 105 -17.78 -19.52 -0.27
CA LEU A 105 -17.58 -19.81 -1.70
C LEU A 105 -18.00 -18.68 -2.62
N ALA A 106 -18.89 -17.79 -2.16
CA ALA A 106 -19.44 -16.69 -2.94
C ALA A 106 -18.62 -15.38 -2.84
N LEU A 107 -17.64 -15.32 -1.91
CA LEU A 107 -16.66 -14.23 -1.79
C LEU A 107 -15.66 -14.25 -2.94
#